data_AF-A0A0B1T876-F1
#
_entry.id   AF-A0A0B1T876-F1
#
_cell.length_a   1.000
_cell.length_b   1.000
_cell.length_c   1.000
_cell.angle_alpha   90.00
_cell.angle_beta   90.00
_cell.angle_gamma   90.00
#
_symmetry.space_group_name_H-M   'P 1'
#
loop_
_entity.id
_entity.type
_entity.pdbx_description
1 polymer ?
#
loop_
_entity_poly.entity_id
_entity_poly.type
_entity_poly.pdbx_seq_one_letter_code
_entity_poly.pdbx_strand_id
1 'polypeptide(L)'
;MNVVGTCIVGKCPLASQTCIQTANGEVCCDNTKIVTPTTPVTTTCQDKVHPVTGISDCPSKAHLCNNPLYAQLMAEQCPLTCNKCGTACQDFVHPVTGVSDCPQRVAYCQNSLYRQLMREQCPRTCGYCVP
;
A
#
# COMPACT_ATOMS: atom_id res chain seq x y z
N MET A 1 5.13 25.60 7.10
CA MET A 1 6.56 25.28 6.98
C MET A 1 7.34 26.53 7.37
N ASN A 2 8.23 26.45 8.36
CA ASN A 2 9.06 27.58 8.76
C ASN A 2 10.48 27.31 8.28
N VAL A 3 10.89 27.96 7.19
CA VAL A 3 12.19 27.77 6.55
C VAL A 3 13.23 28.54 7.36
N VAL A 4 14.27 27.86 7.84
CA VAL A 4 15.29 28.46 8.70
C VAL A 4 16.54 28.88 7.90
N GLY A 5 16.77 28.29 6.72
CA GLY A 5 17.87 28.65 5.84
C GLY A 5 18.01 27.75 4.62
N THR A 6 19.05 27.96 3.83
CA THR A 6 19.44 27.10 2.71
C THR A 6 20.36 25.97 3.17
N CYS A 7 20.32 24.84 2.46
CA CYS A 7 21.26 23.76 2.74
C CYS A 7 22.65 24.08 2.18
N ILE A 8 23.69 23.73 2.94
CA ILE A 8 25.08 23.85 2.50
C ILE A 8 25.63 22.43 2.39
N VAL A 9 25.84 21.97 1.15
CA VAL A 9 26.32 20.60 0.84
C VAL A 9 25.46 19.51 1.50
N GLY A 10 24.13 19.62 1.37
CA GLY A 10 23.18 18.64 1.90
C GLY A 10 23.11 18.58 3.44
N LYS A 11 23.70 19.55 4.15
CA LYS A 11 23.64 19.64 5.63
C LYS A 11 23.12 20.99 6.11
N CYS A 12 22.49 20.95 7.28
CA CYS A 12 22.04 22.13 8.01
C CYS A 12 23.02 22.48 9.12
N PRO A 13 23.17 23.78 9.46
CA PRO A 13 24.11 24.24 10.47
C PRO A 13 23.76 23.77 11.89
N LEU A 14 22.49 23.42 12.15
CA LEU A 14 22.04 22.88 13.43
C LEU A 14 21.62 21.41 13.29
N ALA A 15 21.94 20.59 14.30
CA ALA A 15 21.51 19.19 14.39
C ALA A 15 19.99 19.01 14.53
N SER A 16 19.28 20.07 14.97
CA SER A 16 17.82 20.09 15.10
C SER A 16 17.10 20.41 13.78
N GLN A 17 17.83 20.45 12.66
CA GLN A 17 17.31 20.80 11.33
C GLN A 17 17.63 19.69 10.34
N THR A 18 16.72 19.49 9.39
CA THR A 18 16.90 18.55 8.28
C THR A 18 16.80 19.30 6.97
N CYS A 19 17.69 18.94 6.03
CA CYS A 19 17.66 19.45 4.68
C CYS A 19 16.55 18.75 3.89
N ILE A 20 15.63 19.50 3.30
CA ILE A 20 14.54 18.98 2.47
C ILE A 20 14.61 19.55 1.05
N GLN A 21 14.26 18.72 0.07
CA GLN A 21 14.15 19.09 -1.34
C GLN A 21 12.76 19.66 -1.61
N THR A 22 12.68 20.92 -2.08
CA THR A 22 11.43 21.57 -2.51
C THR A 22 11.50 21.89 -4.00
N ALA A 23 10.35 22.21 -4.62
CA ALA A 23 10.30 22.63 -6.02
C ALA A 23 11.19 23.87 -6.33
N ASN A 24 11.56 24.62 -5.29
CA ASN A 24 12.38 25.83 -5.38
C ASN A 24 13.82 25.61 -4.87
N GLY A 25 14.23 24.36 -4.61
CA GLY A 25 15.57 23.99 -4.15
C GLY A 25 15.63 23.42 -2.73
N GLU A 26 16.85 23.21 -2.24
CA GLU A 26 17.14 22.63 -0.93
C GLU A 26 17.08 23.66 0.20
N VAL A 27 16.26 23.38 1.21
CA VAL A 27 16.09 24.26 2.38
C VAL A 27 16.13 23.49 3.69
N CYS A 28 16.65 24.14 4.73
CA CYS A 28 16.72 23.63 6.09
C CYS A 28 15.45 23.97 6.86
N CYS A 29 14.78 22.92 7.35
CA CYS A 29 13.58 23.02 8.17
C CYS A 29 13.84 22.43 9.56
N ASP A 30 13.21 23.01 10.57
CA ASP A 30 13.26 22.51 11.95
C ASP A 30 12.55 21.15 12.06
N ASN A 31 13.23 20.14 12.61
CA ASN A 31 12.74 18.77 12.72
C ASN A 31 11.37 18.68 13.42
N THR A 32 11.09 19.58 14.36
CA THR A 32 9.83 19.62 15.12
C THR A 32 8.66 20.19 14.32
N LYS A 33 8.96 20.85 13.18
CA LYS A 33 8.00 21.52 12.29
C LYS A 33 7.99 20.93 10.88
N ILE A 34 8.85 19.94 10.62
CA ILE A 34 8.72 19.08 9.45
C ILE A 34 7.51 18.19 9.71
N VAL A 35 6.36 18.67 9.25
CA VAL A 35 5.25 17.79 8.97
C VAL A 35 5.71 17.03 7.72
N THR A 36 6.33 15.86 7.91
CA THR A 36 6.33 14.86 6.84
C THR A 36 4.89 14.78 6.34
N PRO A 37 4.64 14.68 5.03
CA PRO A 37 3.36 14.16 4.60
C PRO A 37 3.28 12.73 5.15
N THR A 38 2.85 12.61 6.40
CA THR A 38 2.11 11.47 6.86
C THR A 38 0.82 11.59 6.07
N THR A 39 0.87 11.18 4.79
CA THR A 39 -0.30 10.59 4.16
C THR A 39 -0.92 9.74 5.26
N PRO A 40 -2.18 9.99 5.63
CA PRO A 40 -2.83 9.16 6.61
C PRO A 40 -2.54 7.73 6.17
N VAL A 41 -2.06 6.91 7.09
CA VAL A 41 -1.99 5.47 6.89
C VAL A 41 -3.43 4.97 6.97
N THR A 42 -4.32 5.52 6.13
CA THR A 42 -5.46 4.78 5.65
C THR A 42 -4.85 3.61 4.93
N THR A 43 -5.29 2.41 5.27
CA THR A 43 -4.94 1.16 4.61
C THR A 43 -5.19 1.35 3.10
N THR A 44 -4.20 1.85 2.34
CA THR A 44 -4.43 2.43 1.01
C THR A 44 -4.59 1.30 0.03
N CYS A 45 -5.83 0.86 -0.14
CA CYS A 45 -6.24 0.19 -1.34
C CYS A 45 -5.97 1.13 -2.52
N GLN A 46 -4.89 0.85 -3.24
CA GLN A 46 -4.44 1.63 -4.37
C GLN A 46 -4.14 0.70 -5.52
N ASP A 47 -4.42 1.18 -6.73
CA ASP A 47 -4.05 0.47 -7.94
C ASP A 47 -2.53 0.38 -8.07
N LYS A 48 -2.05 -0.79 -8.47
CA LYS A 48 -0.66 -0.99 -8.80
C LYS A 48 -0.30 -0.19 -10.04
N VAL A 49 0.91 0.33 -10.02
CA VAL A 49 1.51 1.08 -11.12
C VAL A 49 2.60 0.25 -11.76
N HIS A 50 2.84 0.49 -13.04
CA HIS A 50 3.92 -0.16 -13.75
C HIS A 50 5.28 0.28 -13.15
N PRO A 51 6.19 -0.66 -12.83
CA PRO A 51 7.40 -0.39 -12.03
C PRO A 51 8.39 0.58 -12.69
N VAL A 52 8.31 0.77 -14.01
CA VAL A 52 9.21 1.64 -14.77
C VAL A 52 8.60 3.01 -15.06
N THR A 53 7.29 3.07 -15.29
CA THR A 53 6.61 4.30 -15.73
C THR A 53 5.85 4.99 -14.58
N GLY A 54 5.56 4.29 -13.48
CA GLY A 54 4.82 4.83 -12.35
C GLY A 54 3.35 5.14 -12.65
N ILE A 55 2.85 4.75 -13.82
CA ILE A 55 1.48 4.97 -14.27
C ILE A 55 0.67 3.69 -14.04
N SER A 56 -0.58 3.83 -13.59
CA SER A 56 -1.51 2.71 -13.50
C SER A 56 -2.31 2.56 -14.78
N ASP A 57 -2.28 1.37 -15.38
CA ASP A 57 -3.11 1.00 -16.54
C ASP A 57 -4.55 0.61 -16.14
N CYS A 58 -4.84 0.61 -14.83
CA CYS A 58 -6.11 0.20 -14.27
C CYS A 58 -7.32 0.98 -14.82
N PRO A 59 -7.28 2.32 -15.00
CA PRO A 59 -8.40 3.08 -15.56
C PRO A 59 -8.79 2.60 -16.96
N SER A 60 -7.81 2.31 -17.82
CA SER A 60 -8.03 1.80 -19.18
C SER A 60 -8.54 0.36 -19.18
N LYS A 61 -8.28 -0.38 -18.12
CA LYS A 61 -8.65 -1.80 -17.97
C LYS A 61 -9.86 -2.04 -17.07
N ALA A 62 -10.53 -0.99 -16.60
CA ALA A 62 -11.69 -1.08 -15.70
C ALA A 62 -12.81 -2.03 -16.21
N HIS A 63 -12.99 -2.13 -17.54
CA HIS A 63 -13.95 -3.07 -18.15
C HIS A 63 -13.65 -4.55 -17.83
N LEU A 64 -12.40 -4.90 -17.53
CA LEU A 64 -11.98 -6.24 -17.15
C LEU A 64 -12.36 -6.61 -15.71
N CYS A 65 -12.76 -5.65 -14.87
CA CYS A 65 -13.24 -5.93 -13.51
C CYS A 65 -14.47 -6.85 -13.50
N ASN A 66 -15.30 -6.79 -14.56
CA ASN A 66 -16.51 -7.61 -14.72
C ASN A 66 -16.26 -8.90 -15.53
N ASN A 67 -15.06 -9.09 -16.08
CA ASN A 67 -14.74 -10.28 -16.86
C ASN A 67 -14.26 -11.40 -15.92
N PRO A 68 -14.94 -12.57 -15.85
CA PRO A 68 -14.60 -13.63 -14.89
C PRO A 68 -13.18 -14.18 -15.05
N LEU A 69 -12.59 -14.09 -16.24
CA LEU A 69 -11.20 -14.53 -16.47
C LEU A 69 -10.16 -13.56 -15.90
N TYR A 70 -10.51 -12.26 -15.83
CA TYR A 70 -9.58 -11.21 -15.42
C TYR A 70 -9.95 -10.57 -14.08
N ALA A 71 -11.11 -10.91 -13.50
CA ALA A 71 -11.62 -10.32 -12.27
C ALA A 71 -10.68 -10.52 -11.07
N GLN A 72 -10.01 -11.67 -10.97
CA GLN A 72 -9.01 -11.94 -9.93
C GLN A 72 -7.75 -11.11 -10.14
N LEU A 73 -7.20 -11.09 -11.35
CA LEU A 73 -6.04 -10.26 -11.69
C LEU A 73 -6.33 -8.78 -11.42
N MET A 74 -7.51 -8.31 -11.82
CA MET A 74 -7.93 -6.93 -11.60
C MET A 74 -8.18 -6.63 -10.12
N ALA A 75 -8.57 -7.61 -9.30
CA ALA A 75 -8.62 -7.44 -7.84
C ALA A 75 -7.24 -7.25 -7.23
N GLU A 76 -6.22 -7.96 -7.72
CA GLU A 76 -4.86 -7.84 -7.19
C GLU A 76 -4.09 -6.62 -7.70
N GLN A 77 -4.32 -6.25 -8.96
CA GLN A 77 -3.60 -5.17 -9.64
C GLN A 77 -4.34 -3.84 -9.55
N CYS A 78 -5.68 -3.88 -9.54
CA CYS A 78 -6.53 -2.71 -9.64
C CYS A 78 -7.65 -2.70 -8.58
N PRO A 79 -7.33 -2.91 -7.28
CA PRO A 79 -8.36 -3.01 -6.25
C PRO A 79 -9.16 -1.72 -6.09
N LEU A 80 -8.57 -0.55 -6.40
CA LEU A 80 -9.25 0.74 -6.35
C LEU A 80 -10.15 0.94 -7.55
N THR A 81 -9.64 0.78 -8.76
CA THR A 81 -10.45 0.92 -9.99
C THR A 81 -11.62 -0.06 -10.03
N CYS A 82 -11.47 -1.27 -9.51
CA CYS A 82 -12.55 -2.26 -9.49
C CYS A 82 -13.49 -2.16 -8.28
N ASN A 83 -13.34 -1.13 -7.42
CA ASN A 83 -14.06 -1.02 -6.14
C ASN A 83 -13.93 -2.28 -5.26
N LYS A 84 -12.81 -3.00 -5.42
CA LYS A 84 -12.44 -4.16 -4.61
C LYS A 84 -11.60 -3.78 -3.39
N CYS A 85 -11.50 -2.48 -3.09
CA CYS A 85 -10.98 -1.94 -1.84
C CYS A 85 -11.71 -2.40 -0.58
N GLY A 86 -12.83 -3.10 -0.75
CA GLY A 86 -13.52 -3.83 0.30
C GLY A 86 -13.48 -5.34 0.11
N THR A 87 -12.41 -5.95 -0.43
CA THR A 87 -12.14 -7.35 -0.08
C THR A 87 -11.96 -7.33 1.43
N ALA A 88 -13.04 -7.68 2.13
CA ALA A 88 -13.14 -7.65 3.57
C ALA A 88 -11.81 -8.12 4.10
N CYS A 89 -11.14 -7.26 4.88
CA CYS A 89 -9.98 -7.70 5.61
C CYS A 89 -10.50 -8.76 6.58
N GLN A 90 -10.60 -9.99 6.10
CA GLN A 90 -11.37 -11.07 6.66
C GLN A 90 -10.93 -12.34 5.97
N ASP A 91 -10.68 -13.33 6.80
CA ASP A 91 -10.27 -14.62 6.32
C ASP A 91 -11.48 -15.36 5.75
N PHE A 92 -11.26 -16.03 4.62
CA PHE A 92 -12.26 -16.88 4.00
C PHE A 92 -12.62 -18.01 4.96
N VAL A 93 -13.92 -18.26 5.04
CA VAL A 93 -14.50 -19.35 5.82
C VAL A 93 -15.00 -20.43 4.88
N HIS A 94 -14.98 -21.67 5.35
CA HIS A 94 -15.54 -22.76 4.59
C HIS A 94 -17.06 -22.56 4.44
N PRO A 95 -17.63 -22.68 3.22
CA PRO A 95 -19.00 -22.26 2.93
C PRO A 95 -20.07 -23.07 3.67
N VAL A 96 -19.73 -24.27 4.15
CA VAL A 96 -20.65 -25.15 4.87
C VAL A 96 -20.54 -25.02 6.39
N THR A 97 -19.33 -24.81 6.91
CA THR A 97 -19.08 -24.80 8.36
C THR A 97 -18.97 -23.39 8.93
N GLY A 98 -18.72 -22.39 8.08
CA GLY A 98 -18.52 -20.99 8.50
C GLY A 98 -17.23 -20.76 9.29
N VAL A 99 -16.34 -21.75 9.37
CA VAL A 99 -15.07 -21.67 10.09
C VAL A 99 -13.94 -21.38 9.11
N SER A 100 -13.00 -20.53 9.51
CA SER A 100 -11.77 -20.28 8.76
C SER A 100 -10.64 -21.19 9.24
N ASP A 101 -10.01 -21.89 8.29
CA ASP A 101 -8.81 -22.70 8.56
C ASP A 101 -7.52 -21.86 8.54
N CYS A 102 -7.63 -20.54 8.30
CA CYS A 102 -6.49 -19.63 8.21
C CYS A 102 -5.58 -19.64 9.44
N PRO A 103 -6.08 -19.70 10.70
CA PRO A 103 -5.22 -19.78 11.88
C PRO A 103 -4.29 -21.00 11.88
N GLN A 104 -4.75 -22.13 11.31
CA GLN A 104 -3.94 -23.35 11.19
C GLN A 104 -2.93 -23.27 10.04
N ARG A 105 -3.08 -22.29 9.15
CA ARG A 105 -2.30 -22.11 7.92
C ARG A 105 -1.33 -20.93 7.99
N VAL A 106 -1.14 -20.31 9.16
CA VAL A 106 -0.20 -19.19 9.38
C VAL A 106 1.21 -19.46 8.82
N ALA A 107 1.71 -20.69 8.94
CA ALA A 107 3.03 -21.06 8.42
C ALA A 107 3.17 -20.82 6.90
N TYR A 108 2.07 -20.91 6.15
CA TYR A 108 2.06 -20.68 4.70
C TYR A 108 2.12 -19.20 4.32
N CYS A 109 1.88 -18.26 5.25
CA CYS A 109 2.02 -16.83 4.99
C CYS A 109 3.45 -16.46 4.55
N GLN A 110 4.46 -17.15 5.09
CA GLN A 110 5.88 -16.92 4.76
C GLN A 110 6.38 -17.79 3.59
N ASN A 111 5.59 -18.78 3.17
CA ASN A 111 5.98 -19.67 2.08
C ASN A 111 5.70 -19.00 0.73
N SER A 112 6.74 -18.81 -0.09
CA SER A 112 6.67 -18.13 -1.39
C SER A 112 5.68 -18.77 -2.37
N LEU A 113 5.52 -20.10 -2.33
CA LEU A 113 4.55 -20.83 -3.17
C LEU A 113 3.10 -20.54 -2.79
N TYR A 114 2.83 -20.35 -1.50
CA TYR A 114 1.47 -20.18 -0.97
C TYR A 114 1.13 -18.72 -0.64
N ARG A 115 2.10 -17.80 -0.77
CA ARG A 115 1.95 -16.40 -0.39
C ARG A 115 0.77 -15.71 -1.08
N GLN A 116 0.56 -15.99 -2.37
CA GLN A 116 -0.55 -15.43 -3.14
C GLN A 116 -1.89 -16.00 -2.66
N LEU A 117 -1.99 -17.33 -2.53
CA LEU A 117 -3.17 -17.99 -1.98
C LEU A 117 -3.54 -17.47 -0.59
N MET A 118 -2.55 -17.27 0.28
CA MET A 118 -2.76 -16.75 1.64
C MET A 118 -3.17 -15.27 1.65
N ARG A 119 -2.78 -14.49 0.62
CA ARG A 119 -3.25 -13.12 0.46
C ARG A 119 -4.72 -13.06 0.07
N GLU A 120 -5.18 -14.01 -0.72
CA GLU A 120 -6.58 -14.09 -1.14
C GLU A 120 -7.45 -14.69 -0.03
N GLN A 121 -7.04 -15.82 0.54
CA GLN A 121 -7.86 -16.59 1.46
C GLN A 121 -7.72 -16.16 2.92
N CYS A 122 -6.55 -15.66 3.32
CA CYS A 122 -6.23 -15.39 4.73
C CYS A 122 -5.59 -14.00 4.94
N PRO A 123 -6.15 -12.93 4.36
CA PRO A 123 -5.51 -11.62 4.39
C PRO A 123 -5.38 -11.05 5.81
N ARG A 124 -6.30 -11.38 6.73
CA ARG A 124 -6.23 -10.96 8.13
C ARG A 124 -5.25 -11.78 8.92
N THR A 125 -5.36 -13.10 8.85
CA THR A 125 -4.49 -14.00 9.61
C THR A 125 -3.01 -13.80 9.25
N CYS A 126 -2.70 -13.53 7.98
CA CYS A 126 -1.34 -13.26 7.55
C CYS A 126 -0.87 -11.81 7.75
N GLY A 127 -1.73 -10.91 8.25
CA GLY A 127 -1.40 -9.49 8.42
C GLY A 127 -1.17 -8.74 7.10
N TYR A 128 -1.74 -9.21 5.99
CA TYR A 128 -1.68 -8.51 4.70
C TYR A 128 -2.61 -7.31 4.63
N CYS A 129 -3.56 -7.22 5.56
CA CYS A 129 -4.43 -6.08 5.73
C CYS A 129 -4.72 -5.87 7.22
N VAL A 130 -5.19 -4.68 7.57
CA VAL A 130 -5.68 -4.32 8.91
C VAL A 130 -7.12 -3.83 8.75
N PRO A 131 -8.07 -4.29 9.59
CA PRO A 131 -9.48 -3.89 9.51
C PRO A 131 -9.71 -2.41 9.79
#